data_AF-A0A3Q2CD74-F1
#
_entry.id   AF-A0A3Q2CD74-F1
#
_cell.length_a   1.000
_cell.length_b   1.000
_cell.length_c   1.000
_cell.angle_alpha   90.00
_cell.angle_beta   90.00
_cell.angle_gamma   90.00
#
_symmetry.space_group_name_H-M   'P 1'
#
loop_
_entity.id
_entity.type
_entity.pdbx_description
1 polymer ?
#
loop_
_entity_poly.entity_id
_entity_poly.type
_entity_poly.pdbx_seq_one_letter_code
_entity_poly.pdbx_strand_id
1 'polypeptide(L)'
;MAASTGAADAAGSEPTGPGSSVPSMGSPTIQYSLVLEHLIGEKRPVKELNPAVMGGLPVPPKSEEQKMIERGMESCAFKAVLACVGGFVLGGAFGVFTAGIDTNVGFDPKDPLRTPTAREVLKDMGQRGMSYAKNFAIVGAMFSCTECIIESHRGKSDWKNAVYSGCVTGGAIGFRAGLKAGVLGCGGFAAFSAAIEYYLR
;
A
#
# COMPACT_ATOMS: atom_id res chain seq x y z
N MET A 1 -8.60 21.49 -26.42
CA MET A 1 -8.39 21.49 -27.87
C MET A 1 -9.51 20.63 -28.46
N ALA A 2 -10.57 21.27 -28.97
CA ALA A 2 -10.88 21.39 -30.42
C ALA A 2 -11.02 20.00 -31.10
N ALA A 3 -12.23 19.48 -31.33
CA ALA A 3 -13.18 19.78 -32.42
C ALA A 3 -12.69 19.35 -33.82
N SER A 4 -13.52 18.62 -34.58
CA SER A 4 -13.92 18.87 -35.99
C SER A 4 -14.41 17.56 -36.68
N THR A 5 -15.71 17.51 -37.07
CA THR A 5 -16.26 17.38 -38.47
C THR A 5 -16.07 16.03 -39.15
N GLY A 6 -17.01 15.40 -39.86
CA GLY A 6 -18.25 15.84 -40.49
C GLY A 6 -18.37 15.12 -41.86
N ALA A 7 -19.53 14.48 -42.11
CA ALA A 7 -20.19 14.15 -43.39
C ALA A 7 -19.41 13.53 -44.59
N ALA A 8 -19.92 12.39 -45.12
CA ALA A 8 -20.73 12.32 -46.38
C ALA A 8 -20.63 10.95 -47.14
N ASP A 9 -21.76 10.61 -47.77
CA ASP A 9 -22.00 9.81 -49.00
C ASP A 9 -22.15 8.26 -49.03
N ALA A 10 -23.45 7.87 -49.10
CA ALA A 10 -24.17 7.34 -50.29
C ALA A 10 -24.20 5.84 -50.67
N ALA A 11 -25.43 5.44 -51.08
CA ALA A 11 -25.89 4.24 -51.79
C ALA A 11 -25.96 2.92 -50.98
N GLY A 12 -27.04 2.16 -50.91
CA GLY A 12 -28.34 2.15 -51.59
C GLY A 12 -28.76 0.69 -51.84
N SER A 13 -29.91 0.24 -51.31
CA SER A 13 -30.78 -0.81 -51.87
C SER A 13 -31.79 -1.34 -50.82
N GLU A 14 -33.05 -0.97 -50.99
CA GLU A 14 -34.23 -1.75 -50.55
C GLU A 14 -34.39 -3.00 -51.46
N PRO A 15 -35.12 -4.08 -51.08
CA PRO A 15 -36.55 -3.97 -50.80
C PRO A 15 -37.18 -4.96 -49.80
N THR A 16 -38.47 -4.69 -49.55
CA THR A 16 -39.60 -5.62 -49.25
C THR A 16 -39.96 -5.88 -47.78
N GLY A 17 -41.08 -5.28 -47.35
CA GLY A 17 -41.71 -5.39 -46.01
C GLY A 17 -42.46 -6.70 -45.75
N PRO A 18 -43.65 -6.74 -45.10
CA PRO A 18 -44.39 -5.73 -44.32
C PRO A 18 -44.75 -6.24 -42.90
N GLY A 19 -45.48 -5.44 -42.11
CA GLY A 19 -46.37 -6.02 -41.10
C GLY A 19 -46.19 -5.52 -39.68
N SER A 20 -46.71 -4.32 -39.43
CA SER A 20 -47.39 -4.02 -38.17
C SER A 20 -48.34 -5.17 -37.80
N SER A 21 -48.05 -5.90 -36.74
CA SER A 21 -49.05 -6.68 -36.02
C SER A 21 -48.76 -6.60 -34.54
N VAL A 22 -49.59 -5.84 -33.83
CA VAL A 22 -49.74 -5.96 -32.38
C VAL A 22 -50.41 -7.32 -32.13
N PRO A 23 -49.80 -8.28 -31.41
CA PRO A 23 -50.51 -9.47 -31.00
C PRO A 23 -51.04 -9.28 -29.58
N SER A 24 -52.37 -9.21 -29.51
CA SER A 24 -53.26 -9.95 -28.60
C SER A 24 -52.71 -10.37 -27.22
N MET A 25 -53.41 -9.93 -26.17
CA MET A 25 -53.33 -10.45 -24.79
C MET A 25 -53.64 -11.96 -24.74
N GLY A 26 -52.60 -12.79 -24.83
CA GLY A 26 -52.66 -14.22 -24.50
C GLY A 26 -51.32 -14.63 -23.91
N SER A 27 -51.32 -15.03 -22.63
CA SER A 27 -50.21 -15.64 -21.86
C SER A 27 -48.81 -15.08 -22.15
N PRO A 28 -48.18 -14.28 -21.25
CA PRO A 28 -46.90 -13.65 -21.57
C PRO A 28 -45.82 -14.71 -21.76
N THR A 29 -45.51 -15.06 -23.01
CA THR A 29 -44.25 -15.72 -23.37
C THR A 29 -43.16 -14.69 -23.11
N ILE A 30 -42.67 -14.65 -21.87
CA ILE A 30 -41.53 -13.83 -21.47
C ILE A 30 -40.36 -14.22 -22.38
N GLN A 31 -40.05 -13.39 -23.38
CA GLN A 31 -38.86 -13.57 -24.19
C GLN A 31 -37.65 -13.21 -23.33
N TYR A 32 -37.04 -14.22 -22.72
CA TYR A 32 -35.88 -14.08 -21.84
C TYR A 32 -34.74 -13.27 -22.49
N SER A 33 -34.55 -13.38 -23.81
CA SER A 33 -33.58 -12.59 -24.56
C SER A 33 -33.81 -11.08 -24.47
N LEU A 34 -35.05 -10.61 -24.65
CA LEU A 34 -35.40 -9.19 -24.55
C LEU A 34 -35.28 -8.68 -23.10
N VAL A 35 -35.65 -9.50 -22.13
CA VAL A 35 -35.52 -9.16 -20.70
C VAL A 35 -34.05 -9.08 -20.28
N LEU A 36 -33.20 -10.01 -20.73
CA LEU A 36 -31.76 -9.98 -20.51
C LEU A 36 -31.11 -8.75 -21.15
N GLU A 37 -31.56 -8.37 -22.35
CA GLU A 37 -31.06 -7.18 -23.04
C GLU A 37 -31.37 -5.88 -22.27
N HIS A 38 -32.50 -5.84 -21.55
CA HIS A 38 -32.90 -4.69 -20.73
C HIS A 38 -32.28 -4.69 -19.31
N LEU A 39 -31.88 -5.86 -18.79
CA LEU A 39 -31.31 -5.97 -17.45
C LEU A 39 -29.78 -5.94 -17.44
N ILE A 40 -29.13 -6.55 -18.43
CA ILE A 40 -27.67 -6.75 -18.50
C ILE A 40 -27.09 -6.22 -19.83
N GLY A 41 -27.91 -6.04 -20.87
CA GLY A 41 -27.48 -5.56 -22.19
C GLY A 41 -27.35 -4.05 -22.32
N GLU A 42 -27.02 -3.60 -23.53
CA GLU A 42 -26.79 -2.17 -23.85
C GLU A 42 -28.04 -1.30 -23.68
N LYS A 43 -29.24 -1.89 -23.70
CA LYS A 43 -30.51 -1.18 -23.50
C LYS A 43 -30.83 -0.96 -22.02
N ARG A 44 -29.94 -1.34 -21.10
CA ARG A 44 -30.14 -1.16 -19.66
C ARG A 44 -30.20 0.33 -19.30
N PRO A 45 -31.30 0.82 -18.71
CA PRO A 45 -31.35 2.18 -18.20
C PRO A 45 -30.43 2.35 -16.98
N VAL A 46 -29.69 3.47 -16.92
CA VAL A 46 -28.91 3.84 -15.73
C VAL A 46 -29.88 4.11 -14.60
N LYS A 47 -29.86 3.24 -13.58
CA LYS A 47 -30.68 3.40 -12.39
C LYS A 47 -29.81 3.98 -11.27
N GLU A 48 -30.27 5.04 -10.65
CA GLU A 48 -29.72 5.57 -9.40
C GLU A 48 -30.11 4.59 -8.28
N LEU A 49 -29.25 3.61 -7.99
CA LEU A 49 -29.48 2.70 -6.88
C LEU A 49 -29.16 3.44 -5.58
N ASN A 50 -30.15 3.60 -4.71
CA ASN A 50 -29.91 4.07 -3.35
C ASN A 50 -29.17 2.97 -2.57
N PRO A 51 -27.91 3.18 -2.15
CA PRO A 51 -27.12 2.18 -1.45
C PRO A 51 -27.74 1.78 -0.09
N ALA A 52 -28.61 2.61 0.48
CA ALA A 52 -29.35 2.30 1.71
C ALA A 52 -30.43 1.22 1.52
N VAL A 53 -30.87 0.96 0.28
CA VAL A 53 -31.93 -0.02 -0.04
C VAL A 53 -31.36 -1.35 -0.53
N MET A 54 -30.11 -1.36 -1.01
CA MET A 54 -29.50 -2.54 -1.64
C MET A 54 -28.75 -3.46 -0.67
N GLY A 55 -28.40 -2.98 0.52
CA GLY A 55 -27.69 -3.74 1.55
C GLY A 55 -28.59 -4.21 2.68
N GLY A 56 -28.36 -5.42 3.20
CA GLY A 56 -29.09 -5.96 4.37
C GLY A 56 -28.79 -5.24 5.70
N LEU A 57 -27.74 -4.41 5.73
CA LEU A 57 -27.45 -3.50 6.84
C LEU A 57 -27.39 -2.05 6.32
N PRO A 58 -28.01 -1.08 7.02
CA PRO A 58 -27.87 0.32 6.68
C PRO A 58 -26.43 0.77 6.96
N VAL A 59 -25.62 0.90 5.90
CA VAL A 59 -24.29 1.48 5.99
C VAL A 59 -24.39 3.00 6.10
N PRO A 60 -23.77 3.64 7.11
CA PRO A 60 -23.79 5.10 7.23
C PRO A 60 -23.13 5.73 6.00
N PRO A 61 -23.75 6.74 5.36
CA PRO A 61 -23.17 7.37 4.18
C PRO A 61 -21.84 8.05 4.56
N LYS A 62 -20.73 7.50 4.06
CA LYS A 62 -19.40 8.12 4.17
C LYS A 62 -19.29 9.24 3.13
N SER A 63 -18.81 10.41 3.54
CA SER A 63 -18.54 11.49 2.59
C SER A 63 -17.44 11.07 1.60
N GLU A 64 -17.44 11.64 0.40
CA GLU A 64 -16.37 11.36 -0.60
C GLU A 64 -14.99 11.69 -0.03
N GLU A 65 -14.88 12.73 0.80
CA GLU A 65 -13.66 13.10 1.51
C GLU A 65 -13.19 12.00 2.47
N GLN A 66 -14.10 11.40 3.25
CA GLN A 66 -13.76 10.28 4.15
C GLN A 66 -13.28 9.05 3.37
N LYS A 67 -13.91 8.74 2.22
CA LYS A 67 -13.47 7.62 1.37
C LYS A 67 -12.07 7.84 0.81
N MET A 68 -11.74 9.07 0.41
CA MET A 68 -10.40 9.40 -0.07
C MET A 68 -9.36 9.29 1.04
N ILE A 69 -9.68 9.73 2.26
CA ILE A 69 -8.78 9.62 3.42
C ILE A 69 -8.54 8.14 3.78
N GLU A 70 -9.59 7.33 3.86
CA GLU A 70 -9.50 5.90 4.20
C GLU A 70 -8.63 5.15 3.18
N ARG A 71 -8.86 5.38 1.87
CA ARG A 71 -8.00 4.84 0.80
C ARG A 71 -6.55 5.31 0.91
N GLY A 72 -6.33 6.56 1.31
CA GLY A 72 -5.00 7.11 1.54
C GLY A 72 -4.29 6.40 2.69
N MET A 73 -4.98 6.17 3.81
CA MET A 73 -4.43 5.51 4.99
C MET A 73 -4.14 4.02 4.79
N GLU A 74 -4.93 3.35 3.95
CA GLU A 74 -4.70 1.95 3.60
C GLU A 74 -3.59 1.76 2.56
N SER A 75 -3.15 2.84 1.90
CA SER A 75 -2.11 2.76 0.88
C SER A 75 -0.77 2.29 1.44
N CYS A 76 -0.06 1.46 0.67
CA CYS A 76 1.28 0.99 1.04
C CYS A 76 2.27 2.13 1.24
N ALA A 77 2.12 3.23 0.48
CA ALA A 77 2.95 4.42 0.62
C ALA A 77 2.76 5.07 2.00
N PHE A 78 1.52 5.24 2.45
CA PHE A 78 1.25 5.82 3.76
C PHE A 78 1.73 4.93 4.90
N LYS A 79 1.46 3.62 4.83
CA LYS A 79 1.98 2.64 5.80
C LYS A 79 3.51 2.66 5.88
N ALA A 80 4.18 2.69 4.73
CA ALA A 80 5.64 2.77 4.66
C ALA A 80 6.19 4.07 5.25
N VAL A 81 5.54 5.22 5.02
CA VAL A 81 5.93 6.50 5.63
C VAL A 81 5.76 6.48 7.14
N LEU A 82 4.65 5.95 7.64
CA LEU A 82 4.44 5.80 9.08
C LEU A 82 5.51 4.89 9.72
N ALA A 83 5.81 3.76 9.09
CA ALA A 83 6.87 2.86 9.55
C ALA A 83 8.26 3.51 9.46
N CYS A 84 8.51 4.32 8.44
CA CYS A 84 9.74 5.09 8.27
C CYS A 84 9.94 6.08 9.44
N VAL A 85 8.91 6.87 9.75
CA VAL A 85 8.94 7.85 10.85
C VAL A 85 9.08 7.14 12.19
N GLY A 86 8.32 6.07 12.42
CA GLY A 86 8.43 5.25 13.63
C GLY A 86 9.83 4.66 13.81
N GLY A 87 10.40 4.10 12.74
CA GLY A 87 11.77 3.59 12.72
C GLY A 87 12.82 4.68 12.93
N PHE A 88 12.62 5.88 12.38
CA PHE A 88 13.50 7.02 12.57
C PHE A 88 13.56 7.46 14.04
N VAL A 89 12.40 7.60 14.69
CA VAL A 89 12.31 8.00 16.11
C VAL A 89 12.94 6.94 17.01
N LEU A 90 12.59 5.66 16.80
CA LEU A 90 13.13 4.56 17.59
C LEU A 90 14.65 4.42 17.40
N GLY A 91 15.13 4.47 16.16
CA GLY A 91 16.55 4.40 15.84
C GLY A 91 17.35 5.60 16.34
N GLY A 92 16.76 6.79 16.33
CA GLY A 92 17.36 7.99 16.90
C GLY A 92 17.50 7.91 18.41
N ALA A 93 16.45 7.48 19.11
CA ALA A 93 16.50 7.27 20.56
C ALA A 93 17.52 6.19 20.95
N PHE A 94 17.50 5.05 20.26
CA PHE A 94 18.47 3.98 20.46
C PHE A 94 19.91 4.43 20.15
N GLY A 95 20.08 5.24 19.11
CA GLY A 95 21.38 5.74 18.70
C GLY A 95 21.99 6.76 19.65
N VAL A 96 21.19 7.68 20.19
CA VAL A 96 21.63 8.64 21.21
C VAL A 96 21.95 7.91 22.52
N PHE A 97 21.12 6.94 22.92
CA PHE A 97 21.38 6.12 24.09
C PHE A 97 22.70 5.35 23.97
N THR A 98 22.93 4.71 22.82
CA THR A 98 24.17 3.97 22.54
C THR A 98 25.39 4.89 22.50
N ALA A 99 25.25 6.11 21.97
CA ALA A 99 26.34 7.08 22.00
C ALA A 99 26.64 7.59 23.43
N GLY A 100 25.65 7.58 24.33
CA GLY A 100 25.81 8.01 25.73
C GLY A 100 26.58 7.02 26.61
N ILE A 101 26.59 5.74 26.23
CA ILE A 101 27.35 4.70 26.92
C ILE A 101 28.75 4.49 26.33
N ASP A 102 29.05 5.09 25.17
CA ASP A 102 30.36 4.97 24.53
C ASP A 102 31.37 5.91 25.20
N THR A 103 32.34 5.35 25.92
CA THR A 103 33.38 6.11 26.62
C THR A 103 34.42 6.72 25.68
N ASN A 104 34.37 6.45 24.37
CA ASN A 104 35.29 7.03 23.37
C ASN A 104 34.83 8.39 22.82
N VAL A 105 33.66 8.89 23.21
CA VAL A 105 33.18 10.20 22.74
C VAL A 105 34.03 11.33 23.33
N GLY A 106 34.92 11.90 22.51
CA GLY A 106 35.70 13.09 22.86
C GLY A 106 37.17 12.90 23.23
N PHE A 107 37.76 11.72 23.00
CA PHE A 107 39.23 11.57 23.02
C PHE A 107 39.80 11.87 21.63
N ASP A 108 40.25 13.10 21.43
CA ASP A 108 41.02 13.47 20.24
C ASP A 108 42.48 13.02 20.42
N PRO A 109 43.05 12.15 19.56
CA PRO A 109 44.41 11.62 19.73
C PRO A 109 45.52 12.67 19.60
N LYS A 110 45.20 13.91 19.21
CA LYS A 110 46.15 15.02 19.11
C LYS A 110 46.28 15.85 20.39
N ASP A 111 45.31 15.86 21.30
CA ASP A 111 45.35 16.67 22.53
C ASP A 111 44.56 16.03 23.69
N PRO A 112 45.21 15.24 24.58
CA PRO A 112 44.54 14.52 25.66
C PRO A 112 43.99 15.40 26.80
N LEU A 113 44.19 16.72 26.75
CA LEU A 113 43.85 17.66 27.83
C LEU A 113 42.75 18.66 27.46
N ARG A 114 42.17 18.58 26.26
CA ARG A 114 40.95 19.33 25.96
C ARG A 114 39.76 18.54 26.47
N THR A 115 39.13 19.04 27.54
CA THR A 115 37.76 18.64 27.89
C THR A 115 36.89 18.88 26.66
N PRO A 116 36.31 17.84 26.04
CA PRO A 116 35.48 18.01 24.86
C PRO A 116 34.31 18.92 25.25
N THR A 117 34.07 19.96 24.45
CA THR A 117 33.00 20.90 24.74
C THR A 117 31.69 20.11 24.71
N ALA A 118 30.77 20.33 25.66
CA ALA A 118 29.48 19.63 25.68
C ALA A 118 28.72 19.72 24.34
N ARG A 119 28.96 20.78 23.56
CA ARG A 119 28.45 20.96 22.20
C ARG A 119 29.08 20.03 21.16
N GLU A 120 30.36 19.72 21.27
CA GLU A 120 31.08 18.81 20.37
C GLU A 120 30.66 17.37 20.64
N VAL A 121 30.56 16.99 21.91
CA VAL A 121 30.03 15.67 22.32
C VAL A 121 28.60 15.52 21.83
N LEU A 122 27.73 16.50 22.07
CA LEU A 122 26.34 16.44 21.61
C LEU A 122 26.23 16.36 20.08
N LYS A 123 27.13 17.02 19.35
CA LYS A 123 27.19 16.97 17.88
C LYS A 123 27.62 15.59 17.38
N ASP A 124 28.62 14.98 17.99
CA ASP A 124 29.06 13.62 17.63
C ASP A 124 27.99 12.58 17.98
N MET A 125 27.40 12.67 19.18
CA MET A 125 26.26 11.82 19.57
C MET A 125 25.07 11.98 18.62
N GLY A 126 24.75 13.21 18.22
CA GLY A 126 23.70 13.50 17.27
C GLY A 126 23.98 12.96 15.87
N GLN A 127 25.23 13.03 15.41
CA GLN A 127 25.63 12.46 14.11
C GLN A 127 25.51 10.93 14.11
N ARG A 128 25.96 10.27 15.19
CA ARG A 128 25.80 8.81 15.36
C ARG A 128 24.33 8.44 15.47
N GLY A 129 23.55 9.15 16.28
CA GLY A 129 22.11 8.96 16.40
C GLY A 129 21.36 9.11 15.07
N MET A 130 21.72 10.11 14.27
CA MET A 130 21.17 10.32 12.94
C MET A 130 21.48 9.16 11.97
N SER A 131 22.66 8.56 12.06
CA SER A 131 23.01 7.40 11.24
C SER A 131 22.14 6.18 11.60
N TYR A 132 21.91 5.91 12.89
CA TYR A 132 21.03 4.84 13.33
C TYR A 132 19.58 5.11 12.95
N ALA A 133 19.07 6.33 13.17
CA ALA A 133 17.73 6.74 12.78
C ALA A 133 17.46 6.47 11.29
N LYS A 134 18.39 6.84 10.40
CA LYS A 134 18.27 6.58 8.95
C LYS A 134 18.22 5.09 8.63
N ASN A 135 19.06 4.28 9.25
CA ASN A 135 19.08 2.82 9.01
C ASN A 135 17.77 2.16 9.46
N PHE A 136 17.29 2.47 10.66
CA PHE A 136 16.02 1.93 11.16
C PHE A 136 14.81 2.43 10.36
N ALA A 137 14.83 3.69 9.91
CA ALA A 137 13.80 4.23 9.03
C ALA A 137 13.71 3.46 7.70
N ILE A 138 14.86 3.19 7.06
CA ILE A 138 14.91 2.44 5.79
C ILE A 138 14.40 1.01 5.99
N VAL A 139 14.84 0.33 7.07
CA VAL A 139 14.41 -1.05 7.37
C VAL A 139 12.90 -1.11 7.63
N GLY A 140 12.37 -0.20 8.46
CA GLY A 140 10.94 -0.12 8.77
C GLY A 140 10.09 0.18 7.53
N ALA A 141 10.52 1.13 6.70
CA ALA A 141 9.84 1.46 5.45
C ALA A 141 9.80 0.27 4.47
N MET A 142 10.93 -0.43 4.30
CA MET A 142 11.03 -1.58 3.41
C MET A 142 10.18 -2.76 3.91
N PHE A 143 10.19 -3.02 5.21
CA PHE A 143 9.37 -4.08 5.81
C PHE A 143 7.88 -3.82 5.58
N SER A 144 7.37 -2.65 5.97
CA SER A 144 5.95 -2.30 5.84
C SER A 144 5.48 -2.21 4.40
N CYS A 145 6.31 -1.66 3.50
CA CYS A 145 5.99 -1.58 2.07
C CYS A 145 5.89 -2.99 1.45
N THR A 146 6.87 -3.86 1.74
CA THR A 146 6.90 -5.22 1.20
C THR A 146 5.75 -6.06 1.73
N GLU A 147 5.44 -5.94 3.01
CA GLU A 147 4.29 -6.61 3.62
C GLU A 147 2.99 -6.18 2.94
N CYS A 148 2.76 -4.88 2.78
CA CYS A 148 1.56 -4.35 2.13
C CYS A 148 1.43 -4.81 0.67
N ILE A 149 2.54 -4.88 -0.08
CA ILE A 149 2.52 -5.39 -1.47
C ILE A 149 2.16 -6.88 -1.49
N ILE A 150 2.75 -7.68 -0.60
CA ILE A 150 2.46 -9.12 -0.50
C ILE A 150 1.01 -9.36 -0.08
N GLU A 151 0.52 -8.61 0.89
CA GLU A 151 -0.86 -8.66 1.37
C GLU A 151 -1.84 -8.28 0.25
N SER A 152 -1.56 -7.19 -0.48
CA SER A 152 -2.37 -6.74 -1.62
C SER A 152 -2.41 -7.78 -2.74
N HIS A 153 -1.29 -8.45 -3.00
CA HIS A 153 -1.22 -9.50 -4.02
C HIS A 153 -1.93 -10.80 -3.60
N ARG A 154 -1.86 -11.19 -2.33
CA ARG A 154 -2.47 -12.44 -1.82
C ARG A 154 -3.92 -12.28 -1.39
N GLY A 155 -4.37 -11.05 -1.09
CA GLY A 155 -5.70 -10.75 -0.57
C GLY A 155 -5.99 -11.38 0.80
N LYS A 156 -4.95 -11.71 1.58
CA LYS A 156 -5.06 -12.35 2.90
C LYS A 156 -4.01 -11.80 3.84
N SER A 157 -4.40 -11.48 5.08
CA SER A 157 -3.51 -11.09 6.17
C SER A 157 -3.20 -12.29 7.07
N ASP A 158 -2.03 -12.90 6.85
CA ASP A 158 -1.54 -14.04 7.63
C ASP A 158 -0.13 -13.76 8.15
N TRP A 159 0.29 -14.47 9.21
CA TRP A 159 1.65 -14.44 9.75
C TRP A 159 2.76 -14.71 8.71
N LYS A 160 2.42 -15.45 7.65
CA LYS A 160 3.33 -15.73 6.53
C LYS A 160 3.74 -14.46 5.79
N ASN A 161 2.88 -13.45 5.73
CA ASN A 161 3.19 -12.19 5.05
C ASN A 161 4.35 -11.47 5.76
N ALA A 162 4.33 -11.44 7.10
CA ALA A 162 5.41 -10.89 7.92
C ALA A 162 6.73 -11.66 7.74
N VAL A 163 6.68 -12.99 7.64
CA VAL A 163 7.87 -13.81 7.41
C VAL A 163 8.46 -13.58 6.02
N TYR A 164 7.63 -13.52 4.98
CA TYR A 164 8.08 -13.25 3.62
C TYR A 164 8.63 -11.82 3.48
N SER A 165 7.95 -10.82 4.03
CA SER A 165 8.43 -9.43 3.99
C SER A 165 9.73 -9.27 4.79
N GLY A 166 9.85 -9.95 5.93
CA GLY A 166 11.09 -10.05 6.71
C GLY A 166 12.23 -10.64 5.88
N CYS A 167 12.04 -11.81 5.28
CA CYS A 167 13.05 -12.43 4.43
C CYS A 167 13.48 -11.53 3.26
N VAL A 168 12.51 -10.94 2.55
CA VAL A 168 12.81 -10.07 1.40
C VAL A 168 13.57 -8.82 1.84
N THR A 169 13.15 -8.18 2.93
CA THR A 169 13.81 -6.97 3.45
C THR A 169 15.22 -7.27 3.94
N GLY A 170 15.38 -8.29 4.79
CA GLY A 170 16.67 -8.72 5.31
C GLY A 170 17.60 -9.26 4.23
N GLY A 171 17.06 -9.98 3.25
CA GLY A 171 17.77 -10.46 2.08
C GLY A 171 18.26 -9.32 1.19
N ALA A 172 17.41 -8.35 0.86
CA ALA A 172 17.76 -7.22 0.01
C ALA A 172 18.82 -6.30 0.65
N ILE A 173 18.76 -6.11 1.98
CA ILE A 173 19.76 -5.34 2.71
C ILE A 173 21.06 -6.14 2.82
N GLY A 174 20.98 -7.42 3.21
CA GLY A 174 22.16 -8.28 3.37
C GLY A 174 22.89 -8.57 2.06
N PHE A 175 22.18 -8.62 0.93
CA PHE A 175 22.78 -8.87 -0.38
C PHE A 175 23.80 -7.80 -0.79
N ARG A 176 23.66 -6.56 -0.27
CA ARG A 176 24.66 -5.50 -0.47
C ARG A 176 26.04 -5.86 0.10
N ALA A 177 26.09 -6.70 1.13
CA ALA A 177 27.33 -7.24 1.71
C ALA A 177 27.74 -8.59 1.11
N GLY A 178 27.00 -9.10 0.11
CA GLY A 178 27.26 -10.35 -0.61
C GLY A 178 26.16 -11.40 -0.45
N LEU A 179 26.18 -12.43 -1.31
CA LEU A 179 25.14 -13.47 -1.36
C LEU A 179 24.99 -14.22 -0.02
N LYS A 180 26.10 -14.57 0.64
CA LYS A 180 26.08 -15.27 1.95
C LYS A 180 25.38 -14.42 3.02
N ALA A 181 25.68 -13.12 3.05
CA ALA A 181 25.04 -12.17 3.96
C ALA A 181 23.56 -11.99 3.62
N GLY A 182 23.17 -12.02 2.34
CA GLY A 182 21.77 -11.99 1.92
C GLY A 182 20.96 -13.20 2.40
N VAL A 183 21.50 -14.42 2.27
CA VAL A 183 20.81 -15.64 2.74
C VAL A 183 20.68 -15.64 4.27
N LEU A 184 21.75 -15.28 4.99
CA LEU A 184 21.72 -15.15 6.44
C LEU A 184 20.73 -14.05 6.87
N GLY A 185 20.73 -12.92 6.15
CA GLY A 185 19.83 -11.78 6.38
C GLY A 185 18.37 -12.16 6.19
N CYS A 186 18.03 -12.90 5.12
CA CYS A 186 16.69 -13.43 4.92
C CYS A 186 16.27 -14.33 6.09
N GLY A 187 17.11 -15.31 6.47
CA GLY A 187 16.79 -16.24 7.56
C GLY A 187 16.61 -15.52 8.90
N GLY A 188 17.50 -14.58 9.23
CA GLY A 188 17.46 -13.81 10.48
C GLY A 188 16.23 -12.91 10.57
N PHE A 189 15.94 -12.12 9.53
CA PHE A 189 14.77 -11.26 9.51
C PHE A 189 13.45 -12.06 9.44
N ALA A 190 13.42 -13.17 8.70
CA ALA A 190 12.25 -14.05 8.68
C ALA A 190 11.94 -14.62 10.07
N ALA A 191 12.97 -15.09 10.78
CA ALA A 191 12.82 -15.61 12.14
C ALA A 191 12.41 -14.51 13.12
N PHE A 192 13.01 -13.32 13.04
CA PHE A 192 12.65 -12.17 13.87
C PHE A 192 11.19 -11.75 13.63
N SER A 193 10.76 -11.62 12.38
CA SER A 193 9.37 -11.30 12.04
C SER A 193 8.40 -12.36 12.51
N ALA A 194 8.73 -13.65 12.38
CA ALA A 194 7.92 -14.74 12.91
C ALA A 194 7.76 -14.66 14.44
N ALA A 195 8.84 -14.35 15.15
CA ALA A 195 8.83 -14.24 16.61
C ALA A 195 8.01 -13.04 17.10
N ILE A 196 8.11 -11.89 16.42
CA ILE A 196 7.28 -10.71 16.73
C ILE A 196 5.81 -11.00 16.47
N GLU A 197 5.48 -11.62 15.34
CA GLU A 197 4.10 -11.99 15.02
C GLU A 197 3.54 -13.02 16.01
N TYR A 198 4.37 -13.95 16.50
CA TYR A 198 3.99 -14.88 17.56
C TYR A 198 3.76 -14.17 18.91
N TYR A 199 4.53 -13.13 19.21
CA TYR A 199 4.40 -12.38 20.47
C TYR A 199 3.20 -11.42 20.47
N LEU A 200 2.90 -10.79 19.33
CA LEU A 200 1.83 -9.80 19.20
C LEU A 200 0.44 -10.41 18.91
N ARG A 201 0.36 -11.71 18.67
CA ARG A 201 -0.88 -12.43 18.35
C ARG A 201 -1.46 -13.14 19.57
#